data_AF-A0A2V9KQ26-F1
#
_entry.id   AF-A0A2V9KQ26-F1
#
_cell.length_a   1.000
_cell.length_b   1.000
_cell.length_c   1.000
_cell.angle_alpha   90.00
_cell.angle_beta   90.00
_cell.angle_gamma   90.00
#
_symmetry.space_group_name_H-M   'P 1'
#
loop_
_entity.id
_entity.type
_entity.pdbx_description
1 polymer ?
#
loop_
_entity_poly.entity_id
_entity_poly.type
_entity_poly.pdbx_seq_one_letter_code
_entity_poly.pdbx_strand_id
1 'polypeptide(L)'
;MLLFVWIYRDRTGWKALGERLDTFFAPERPPTGNVLGQLFVVSFATLYIEMMLIRWIGTEVRIFAFFQNLALIACFLGFGLGCYWSRRRKSLPLSLAATTALVIMAQAPIDRWKNFLRISSELLSLSPDAALWGYEPSIQNLHGEIIVMMVALAIVAVAIFLLLLVAVMIPLGQWVGYYLDQARDPVAAYSINLLGSVAGIWVFAGMAFLWLPPEYWFGVTCLLLLVIRPPSLRFGVAA
;
A
#
# COMPACT_ATOMS: atom_id res chain seq x y z
N MET A 1 -21.30 -24.28 -26.94
CA MET A 1 -21.82 -24.17 -25.55
C MET A 1 -20.80 -23.59 -24.57
N LEU A 2 -19.51 -23.93 -24.65
CA LEU A 2 -18.47 -23.45 -23.72
C LEU A 2 -18.13 -21.94 -23.82
N LEU A 3 -18.19 -21.35 -25.02
CA LEU A 3 -17.95 -19.92 -25.26
C LEU A 3 -19.01 -19.00 -24.62
N PHE A 4 -20.27 -19.43 -24.59
CA PHE A 4 -21.36 -18.67 -23.96
C PHE A 4 -21.24 -18.64 -22.43
N VAL A 5 -20.78 -19.73 -21.82
CA VAL A 5 -20.53 -19.81 -20.37
C VAL A 5 -19.37 -18.90 -19.96
N TRP A 6 -18.33 -18.81 -20.79
CA TRP A 6 -17.20 -17.90 -20.52
C TRP A 6 -17.61 -16.42 -20.59
N ILE A 7 -18.37 -16.02 -21.61
CA ILE A 7 -18.90 -14.65 -21.76
C ILE A 7 -19.91 -14.30 -20.65
N TYR A 8 -20.74 -15.26 -20.20
CA TYR A 8 -21.69 -15.03 -19.11
C TYR A 8 -21.00 -14.94 -17.73
N ARG A 9 -19.92 -15.70 -17.52
CA ARG A 9 -19.07 -15.61 -16.32
C ARG A 9 -18.27 -14.31 -16.27
N ASP A 10 -17.84 -13.80 -17.41
CA ASP A 10 -17.12 -12.52 -17.49
C ASP A 10 -18.06 -11.34 -17.18
N ARG A 11 -19.28 -11.31 -17.75
CA ARG A 11 -20.29 -10.27 -17.45
C ARG A 11 -20.72 -10.23 -15.98
N THR A 12 -20.73 -11.36 -15.29
CA THR A 12 -21.02 -11.41 -13.84
C THR A 12 -19.84 -10.92 -13.01
N GLY A 13 -18.60 -11.18 -13.45
CA GLY A 13 -17.39 -10.57 -12.88
C GLY A 13 -17.35 -9.05 -13.03
N TRP A 14 -17.67 -8.53 -14.22
CA TRP A 14 -17.75 -7.08 -14.47
C TRP A 14 -18.89 -6.39 -13.70
N LYS A 15 -20.04 -7.05 -13.54
CA LYS A 15 -21.13 -6.54 -12.69
C LYS A 15 -20.77 -6.58 -11.20
N ALA A 16 -20.14 -7.64 -10.72
CA ALA A 16 -19.65 -7.73 -9.34
C ALA A 16 -18.52 -6.72 -9.06
N LEU A 17 -17.65 -6.47 -10.05
CA LEU A 17 -16.66 -5.39 -9.99
C LEU A 17 -17.35 -4.03 -9.99
N GLY A 18 -18.37 -3.83 -10.83
CA GLY A 18 -19.21 -2.63 -10.89
C GLY A 18 -19.91 -2.34 -9.56
N GLU A 19 -20.59 -3.33 -8.98
CA GLU A 19 -21.25 -3.20 -7.67
C GLU A 19 -20.25 -2.98 -6.53
N ARG A 20 -19.07 -3.63 -6.59
CA ARG A 20 -17.97 -3.32 -5.67
C ARG A 20 -17.53 -1.87 -5.82
N LEU A 21 -17.30 -1.40 -7.04
CA LEU A 21 -16.95 0.00 -7.31
C LEU A 21 -18.05 0.97 -6.85
N ASP A 22 -19.33 0.65 -7.07
CA ASP A 22 -20.47 1.48 -6.63
C ASP A 22 -20.59 1.53 -5.11
N THR A 23 -20.35 0.41 -4.41
CA THR A 23 -20.26 0.41 -2.94
C THR A 23 -19.06 1.20 -2.43
N PHE A 24 -17.95 1.27 -3.18
CA PHE A 24 -16.86 2.20 -2.90
C PHE A 24 -17.31 3.66 -3.01
N PHE A 25 -18.18 4.03 -3.96
CA PHE A 25 -18.55 5.42 -4.22
C PHE A 25 -19.66 5.99 -3.32
N ALA A 26 -20.33 5.16 -2.53
CA ALA A 26 -21.43 5.64 -1.67
C ALA A 26 -20.92 6.53 -0.51
N PRO A 27 -21.63 7.62 -0.17
CA PRO A 27 -21.22 8.51 0.92
C PRO A 27 -21.39 7.87 2.31
N GLU A 28 -20.47 8.15 3.23
CA GLU A 28 -20.53 7.66 4.61
C GLU A 28 -21.42 8.52 5.52
N ARG A 29 -22.00 7.88 6.54
CA ARG A 29 -22.72 8.57 7.63
C ARG A 29 -21.72 9.30 8.53
N PRO A 30 -22.11 10.41 9.19
CA PRO A 30 -21.24 11.13 10.12
C PRO A 30 -20.89 10.27 11.36
N PRO A 31 -19.69 10.45 11.96
CA PRO A 31 -19.23 9.70 13.09
C PRO A 31 -19.98 10.16 14.34
N THR A 32 -20.43 9.20 15.14
CA THR A 32 -21.19 9.43 16.38
C THR A 32 -20.31 9.44 17.63
N GLY A 33 -18.98 9.33 17.48
CA GLY A 33 -18.01 9.17 18.58
C GLY A 33 -16.96 10.29 18.69
N ASN A 34 -15.92 10.05 19.49
CA ASN A 34 -14.80 10.98 19.68
C ASN A 34 -13.95 11.11 18.40
N VAL A 35 -14.27 12.12 17.58
CA VAL A 35 -13.60 12.42 16.31
C VAL A 35 -12.10 12.63 16.49
N LEU A 36 -11.68 13.37 17.52
CA LEU A 36 -10.26 13.66 17.75
C LEU A 36 -9.47 12.41 18.16
N GLY A 37 -10.04 11.57 19.03
CA GLY A 37 -9.40 10.31 19.42
C GLY A 37 -9.25 9.35 18.23
N GLN A 38 -10.26 9.28 17.36
CA GLN A 38 -10.20 8.47 16.15
C GLN A 38 -9.20 9.03 15.14
N LEU A 39 -9.15 10.35 14.97
CA LEU A 39 -8.15 11.02 14.16
C LEU A 39 -6.73 10.69 14.63
N PHE A 40 -6.46 10.77 15.94
CA PHE A 40 -5.16 10.42 16.50
C PHE A 40 -4.73 9.00 16.11
N VAL A 41 -5.60 8.01 16.31
CA VAL A 41 -5.30 6.59 16.03
C VAL A 41 -5.09 6.35 14.55
N VAL A 42 -5.90 6.96 13.69
CA VAL A 42 -5.77 6.81 12.24
C VAL A 42 -4.49 7.49 11.74
N SER A 43 -4.19 8.71 12.18
CA SER A 43 -2.96 9.43 11.79
C SER A 43 -1.71 8.69 12.27
N PHE A 44 -1.74 8.17 13.50
CA PHE A 44 -0.71 7.28 14.04
C PHE A 44 -0.49 6.06 13.13
N ALA A 45 -1.55 5.34 12.82
CA ALA A 45 -1.46 4.14 11.99
C ALA A 45 -1.01 4.45 10.57
N THR A 46 -1.50 5.54 9.98
CA THR A 46 -1.16 5.94 8.63
C THR A 46 0.34 6.17 8.50
N LEU A 47 0.91 6.99 9.37
CA LEU A 47 2.33 7.33 9.26
C LEU A 47 3.25 6.19 9.72
N TYR A 48 2.81 5.38 10.70
CA TYR A 48 3.48 4.14 11.06
C TYR A 48 3.57 3.19 9.85
N ILE A 49 2.44 2.94 9.17
CA ILE A 49 2.36 2.05 8.00
C ILE A 49 3.18 2.60 6.84
N GLU A 50 3.12 3.91 6.58
CA GLU A 50 3.91 4.55 5.54
C GLU A 50 5.42 4.35 5.75
N MET A 51 5.92 4.68 6.95
CA MET A 51 7.33 4.49 7.30
C MET A 51 7.75 3.02 7.23
N MET A 52 6.88 2.12 7.70
CA MET A 52 7.09 0.68 7.61
C MET A 52 7.20 0.21 6.17
N LEU A 53 6.26 0.59 5.30
CA LEU A 53 6.23 0.16 3.91
C LEU A 53 7.47 0.63 3.15
N ILE A 54 7.85 1.91 3.30
CA ILE A 54 9.03 2.49 2.63
C ILE A 54 10.30 1.77 3.07
N ARG A 55 10.46 1.49 4.37
CA ARG A 55 11.63 0.77 4.88
C ARG A 55 11.66 -0.69 4.41
N TRP A 56 10.54 -1.40 4.57
CA TRP A 56 10.47 -2.83 4.28
C TRP A 56 10.58 -3.13 2.79
N ILE A 57 9.93 -2.35 1.91
CA ILE A 57 10.05 -2.59 0.47
C ILE A 57 11.48 -2.35 -0.03
N GLY A 58 12.19 -1.39 0.57
CA GLY A 58 13.59 -1.12 0.28
C GLY A 58 14.53 -2.26 0.70
N THR A 59 14.15 -3.08 1.69
CA THR A 59 14.94 -4.25 2.09
C THR A 59 14.64 -5.50 1.26
N GLU A 60 13.41 -5.66 0.80
CA GLU A 60 12.99 -6.86 0.05
C GLU A 60 13.28 -6.76 -1.45
N VAL A 61 13.08 -5.57 -2.03
CA VAL A 61 13.18 -5.37 -3.48
C VAL A 61 14.23 -4.29 -3.76
N ARG A 62 15.39 -4.73 -4.24
CA ARG A 62 16.61 -3.92 -4.37
C ARG A 62 16.42 -2.63 -5.20
N ILE A 63 15.56 -2.64 -6.22
CA ILE A 63 15.27 -1.43 -7.01
C ILE A 63 14.77 -0.26 -6.14
N PHE A 64 13.99 -0.57 -5.09
CA PHE A 64 13.47 0.44 -4.15
C PHE A 64 14.53 0.90 -3.15
N ALA A 65 15.63 0.17 -2.96
CA ALA A 65 16.79 0.66 -2.20
C ALA A 65 17.53 1.77 -2.94
N PHE A 66 17.61 1.68 -4.28
CA PHE A 66 18.24 2.72 -5.11
C PHE A 66 17.30 3.92 -5.33
N PHE A 67 16.00 3.66 -5.48
CA PHE A 67 15.00 4.70 -5.78
C PHE A 67 13.95 4.83 -4.66
N GLN A 68 14.39 5.01 -3.41
CA GLN A 68 13.50 5.12 -2.24
C GLN A 68 12.42 6.20 -2.39
N ASN A 69 12.74 7.28 -3.12
CA ASN A 69 11.79 8.37 -3.40
C ASN A 69 10.54 7.89 -4.16
N LEU A 70 10.62 6.84 -4.98
CA LEU A 70 9.44 6.31 -5.68
C LEU A 70 8.44 5.68 -4.72
N ALA A 71 8.91 4.90 -3.74
CA ALA A 71 8.05 4.30 -2.72
C ALA A 71 7.38 5.40 -1.87
N LEU A 72 8.14 6.42 -1.49
CA LEU A 72 7.64 7.60 -0.77
C LEU A 72 6.58 8.36 -1.58
N ILE A 73 6.84 8.64 -2.85
CA ILE A 73 5.88 9.31 -3.75
C ILE A 73 4.61 8.47 -3.91
N ALA A 74 4.72 7.14 -4.07
CA ALA A 74 3.56 6.26 -4.15
C ALA A 74 2.72 6.27 -2.85
N CYS A 75 3.37 6.26 -1.69
CA CYS A 75 2.67 6.33 -0.41
C CYS A 75 1.93 7.66 -0.26
N PHE A 76 2.60 8.79 -0.53
CA PHE A 76 1.97 10.11 -0.50
C PHE A 76 0.86 10.27 -1.53
N LEU A 77 1.03 9.72 -2.74
CA LEU A 77 0.00 9.74 -3.77
C LEU A 77 -1.24 8.95 -3.32
N GLY A 78 -1.07 7.75 -2.79
CA GLY A 78 -2.17 6.95 -2.26
C GLY A 78 -2.88 7.65 -1.10
N PHE A 79 -2.13 8.20 -0.16
CA PHE A 79 -2.68 8.98 0.95
C PHE A 79 -3.47 10.21 0.46
N GLY A 80 -2.89 11.00 -0.45
CA GLY A 80 -3.53 12.19 -1.02
C GLY A 80 -4.80 11.88 -1.81
N LEU A 81 -4.78 10.84 -2.65
CA LEU A 81 -5.97 10.32 -3.34
C LEU A 81 -7.03 9.84 -2.34
N GLY A 82 -6.59 9.23 -1.24
CA GLY A 82 -7.45 8.86 -0.13
C GLY A 82 -8.16 10.06 0.48
N CYS A 83 -7.40 11.10 0.87
CA CYS A 83 -7.96 12.34 1.42
C CYS A 83 -8.93 13.02 0.46
N TYR A 84 -8.63 13.06 -0.84
CA TYR A 84 -9.54 13.61 -1.87
C TYR A 84 -10.88 12.85 -1.93
N TRP A 85 -10.85 11.54 -1.68
CA TRP A 85 -12.03 10.68 -1.64
C TRP A 85 -12.54 10.42 -0.21
N SER A 86 -12.29 11.32 0.75
CA SER A 86 -12.68 11.21 2.16
C SER A 86 -14.17 10.92 2.38
N ARG A 87 -15.03 11.44 1.50
CA ARG A 87 -16.50 11.34 1.59
C ARG A 87 -17.04 9.99 1.14
N ARG A 88 -16.23 9.15 0.50
CA ARG A 88 -16.60 7.84 -0.06
C ARG A 88 -16.50 6.72 0.99
N ARG A 89 -17.06 5.54 0.72
CA ARG A 89 -16.95 4.40 1.65
C ARG A 89 -15.51 3.94 1.75
N LYS A 90 -15.09 3.69 2.98
CA LYS A 90 -13.74 3.30 3.31
C LYS A 90 -13.67 1.79 3.44
N SER A 91 -12.89 1.16 2.57
CA SER A 91 -12.73 -0.29 2.58
C SER A 91 -11.44 -0.70 3.27
N LEU A 92 -11.56 -1.10 4.54
CA LEU A 92 -10.50 -1.83 5.22
C LEU A 92 -10.02 -3.09 4.46
N PRO A 93 -10.88 -3.91 3.82
CA PRO A 93 -10.41 -5.10 3.12
C PRO A 93 -9.52 -4.78 1.92
N LEU A 94 -9.62 -3.59 1.32
CA LEU A 94 -8.71 -3.19 0.23
C LEU A 94 -7.29 -2.99 0.77
N SER A 95 -7.13 -2.25 1.86
CA SER A 95 -5.81 -2.01 2.45
C SER A 95 -5.18 -3.33 2.92
N LEU A 96 -5.96 -4.21 3.56
CA LEU A 96 -5.51 -5.55 3.95
C LEU A 96 -5.14 -6.42 2.75
N ALA A 97 -5.98 -6.47 1.70
CA ALA A 97 -5.72 -7.26 0.51
C ALA A 97 -4.50 -6.74 -0.26
N ALA A 98 -4.35 -5.42 -0.39
CA ALA A 98 -3.20 -4.80 -1.02
C ALA A 98 -1.92 -5.07 -0.22
N THR A 99 -1.96 -4.93 1.11
CA THR A 99 -0.80 -5.25 1.97
C THR A 99 -0.43 -6.72 1.86
N THR A 100 -1.43 -7.62 1.87
CA THR A 100 -1.21 -9.06 1.72
C THR A 100 -0.63 -9.40 0.34
N ALA A 101 -1.17 -8.82 -0.73
CA ALA A 101 -0.66 -9.01 -2.09
C ALA A 101 0.78 -8.50 -2.22
N LEU A 102 1.09 -7.38 -1.58
CA LEU A 102 2.43 -6.78 -1.57
C LEU A 102 3.42 -7.68 -0.82
N VAL A 103 3.05 -8.22 0.34
CA VAL A 103 3.85 -9.21 1.09
C VAL A 103 4.07 -10.48 0.27
N ILE A 104 3.02 -11.05 -0.33
CA ILE A 104 3.12 -12.24 -1.18
C ILE A 104 4.06 -11.96 -2.36
N MET A 105 3.90 -10.81 -3.02
CA MET A 105 4.68 -10.46 -4.20
C MET A 105 6.14 -10.16 -3.87
N ALA A 106 6.47 -9.65 -2.67
CA ALA A 106 7.87 -9.46 -2.29
C ALA A 106 8.52 -10.77 -1.79
N GLN A 107 7.82 -11.54 -0.96
CA GLN A 107 8.39 -12.65 -0.19
C GLN A 107 8.06 -14.05 -0.71
N ALA A 108 7.42 -14.19 -1.87
CA ALA A 108 7.11 -15.49 -2.47
C ALA A 108 8.37 -16.39 -2.53
N PRO A 109 8.35 -17.61 -1.97
CA PRO A 109 9.49 -18.53 -1.97
C PRO A 109 9.63 -19.26 -3.31
N ILE A 110 9.63 -18.49 -4.41
CA ILE A 110 9.73 -18.99 -5.77
C ILE A 110 11.08 -18.51 -6.31
N ASP A 111 12.03 -19.42 -6.48
CA ASP A 111 13.40 -19.07 -6.91
C ASP A 111 13.43 -18.30 -8.23
N ARG A 112 12.55 -18.68 -9.18
CA ARG A 112 12.38 -17.98 -10.46
C ARG A 112 11.94 -16.53 -10.27
N TRP A 113 11.06 -16.26 -9.31
CA TRP A 113 10.57 -14.93 -9.01
C TRP A 113 11.64 -14.08 -8.33
N LYS A 114 12.38 -14.64 -7.36
CA LYS A 114 13.50 -13.95 -6.72
C LYS A 114 14.61 -13.62 -7.72
N ASN A 115 14.93 -14.55 -8.61
CA ASN A 115 15.86 -14.31 -9.71
C ASN A 115 15.34 -13.22 -10.65
N PHE A 116 14.05 -13.21 -10.98
CA PHE A 116 13.43 -12.17 -11.79
C PHE A 116 13.53 -10.78 -11.13
N LEU A 117 13.19 -10.65 -9.84
CA LEU A 117 13.31 -9.37 -9.12
C LEU A 117 14.76 -8.88 -9.05
N ARG A 118 15.70 -9.80 -8.88
CA ARG A 118 17.14 -9.52 -8.86
C ARG A 118 17.62 -8.98 -10.21
N ILE A 119 17.38 -9.72 -11.30
CA ILE A 119 17.75 -9.31 -12.67
C ILE A 119 17.05 -8.00 -13.06
N SER A 120 15.77 -7.85 -12.72
CA SER A 120 15.02 -6.62 -12.97
C SER A 120 15.65 -5.41 -12.28
N SER A 121 16.12 -5.59 -11.04
CA SER A 121 16.80 -4.52 -10.30
C SER A 121 18.13 -4.15 -10.94
N GLU A 122 18.89 -5.11 -11.45
CA GLU A 122 20.15 -4.87 -12.15
C GLU A 122 19.93 -4.10 -13.47
N LEU A 123 18.98 -4.56 -14.28
CA LEU A 123 18.66 -3.96 -15.58
C LEU A 123 18.13 -2.53 -15.45
N LEU A 124 17.32 -2.26 -14.42
CA LEU A 124 16.73 -0.93 -14.19
C LEU A 124 17.68 0.00 -13.46
N SER A 125 18.65 -0.52 -12.70
CA SER A 125 19.50 0.35 -11.89
C SER A 125 20.40 1.21 -12.76
N LEU A 126 20.85 0.76 -13.95
CA LEU A 126 21.68 1.46 -14.95
C LEU A 126 22.76 2.41 -14.40
N SER A 127 23.15 2.22 -13.14
CA SER A 127 23.93 3.17 -12.34
C SER A 127 25.35 2.63 -12.24
N PRO A 128 26.37 3.48 -12.39
CA PRO A 128 27.76 3.09 -12.16
C PRO A 128 27.99 2.42 -10.81
N ASP A 129 27.21 2.79 -9.78
CA ASP A 129 27.28 2.18 -8.46
C ASP A 129 26.83 0.70 -8.45
N ALA A 130 25.88 0.31 -9.30
CA ALA A 130 25.45 -1.08 -9.41
C ALA A 130 26.53 -1.97 -10.01
N ALA A 131 27.35 -1.43 -10.92
CA ALA A 131 28.52 -2.12 -11.49
C ALA A 131 29.65 -2.27 -10.46
N LEU A 132 29.82 -1.31 -9.54
CA LEU A 132 30.82 -1.35 -8.47
C LEU A 132 30.58 -2.48 -7.45
N TRP A 133 29.34 -2.95 -7.28
CA TRP A 133 29.00 -4.09 -6.41
C TRP A 133 29.28 -5.47 -7.04
N GLY A 134 30.11 -5.52 -8.10
CA GLY A 134 30.65 -6.77 -8.65
C GLY A 134 29.68 -7.57 -9.52
N TYR A 135 28.60 -6.94 -9.99
CA TYR A 135 27.63 -7.57 -10.87
C TYR A 135 28.03 -7.30 -12.33
N GLU A 136 28.92 -8.15 -12.85
CA GLU A 136 29.14 -8.28 -14.28
C GLU A 136 27.79 -8.65 -14.94
N PRO A 137 27.24 -7.82 -15.83
CA PRO A 137 26.00 -8.14 -16.48
C PRO A 137 26.22 -9.45 -17.25
N SER A 138 25.48 -10.52 -16.91
CA SER A 138 25.36 -11.72 -17.74
C SER A 138 24.62 -11.45 -19.07
N ILE A 139 24.71 -10.21 -19.55
CA ILE A 139 24.02 -9.59 -20.66
C ILE A 139 24.96 -9.48 -21.87
N GLN A 140 26.26 -9.74 -21.69
CA GLN A 140 27.27 -9.69 -22.77
C GLN A 140 26.93 -10.60 -23.96
N ASN A 141 26.09 -11.63 -23.78
CA ASN A 141 25.68 -12.59 -24.81
C ASN A 141 24.16 -12.60 -25.11
N LEU A 142 23.39 -11.64 -24.59
CA LEU A 142 21.94 -11.59 -24.83
C LEU A 142 21.61 -10.71 -26.04
N HIS A 143 20.72 -11.20 -26.90
CA HIS A 143 20.17 -10.39 -28.00
C HIS A 143 19.44 -9.16 -27.46
N GLY A 144 19.58 -8.01 -28.14
CA GLY A 144 18.97 -6.75 -27.72
C GLY A 144 17.46 -6.83 -27.49
N GLU A 145 16.75 -7.65 -28.27
CA GLU A 145 15.30 -7.87 -28.12
C GLU A 145 14.92 -8.48 -26.78
N ILE A 146 15.72 -9.42 -26.27
CA ILE A 146 15.49 -10.08 -24.97
C ILE A 146 15.69 -9.04 -23.85
N ILE A 147 16.71 -8.18 -23.97
CA ILE A 147 16.98 -7.12 -23.00
C ILE A 147 15.79 -6.15 -22.94
N VAL A 148 15.29 -5.69 -24.09
CA VAL A 148 14.13 -4.79 -24.16
C VAL A 148 12.90 -5.42 -23.51
N MET A 149 12.62 -6.69 -23.80
CA MET A 149 11.50 -7.42 -23.19
C MET A 149 11.65 -7.53 -21.66
N MET A 150 12.85 -7.83 -21.17
CA MET A 150 13.11 -7.93 -19.72
C MET A 150 12.99 -6.57 -19.02
N VAL A 151 13.47 -5.49 -19.65
CA VAL A 151 13.30 -4.12 -19.13
C VAL A 151 11.83 -3.73 -19.08
N ALA A 152 11.06 -3.99 -20.14
CA ALA A 152 9.63 -3.73 -20.16
C ALA A 152 8.90 -4.49 -19.03
N LEU A 153 9.23 -5.76 -18.84
CA LEU A 153 8.66 -6.58 -17.78
C LEU A 153 9.06 -6.07 -16.38
N ALA A 154 10.29 -5.60 -16.21
CA ALA A 154 10.78 -5.00 -14.98
C ALA A 154 10.03 -3.70 -14.64
N ILE A 155 9.81 -2.81 -15.63
CA ILE A 155 9.03 -1.58 -15.47
C ILE A 155 7.59 -1.92 -15.03
N VAL A 156 6.97 -2.91 -15.67
CA VAL A 156 5.62 -3.37 -15.29
C VAL A 156 5.61 -3.89 -13.86
N ALA A 157 6.59 -4.70 -13.45
CA ALA A 157 6.68 -5.21 -12.09
C ALA A 157 6.81 -4.08 -11.06
N VAL A 158 7.69 -3.10 -11.30
CA VAL A 158 7.85 -1.91 -10.44
C VAL A 158 6.55 -1.11 -10.37
N ALA A 159 5.88 -0.89 -11.51
CA ALA A 159 4.60 -0.21 -11.55
C ALA A 159 3.54 -0.94 -10.70
N ILE A 160 3.49 -2.28 -10.74
CA ILE A 160 2.57 -3.05 -9.90
C ILE A 160 2.90 -2.86 -8.41
N PHE A 161 4.18 -2.90 -8.00
CA PHE A 161 4.55 -2.60 -6.62
C PHE A 161 4.12 -1.20 -6.18
N LEU A 162 4.34 -0.18 -7.02
CA LEU A 162 3.93 1.21 -6.74
C LEU A 162 2.40 1.33 -6.64
N LEU A 163 1.65 0.68 -7.53
CA LEU A 163 0.19 0.65 -7.49
C LEU A 163 -0.33 -0.04 -6.23
N LEU A 164 0.34 -1.11 -5.77
CA LEU A 164 0.01 -1.76 -4.49
C LEU A 164 0.27 -0.83 -3.31
N LEU A 165 1.40 -0.12 -3.27
CA LEU A 165 1.68 0.88 -2.23
C LEU A 165 0.60 1.97 -2.20
N VAL A 166 0.24 2.51 -3.37
CA VAL A 166 -0.87 3.48 -3.51
C VAL A 166 -2.17 2.88 -2.96
N ALA A 167 -2.51 1.64 -3.35
CA ALA A 167 -3.74 0.98 -2.91
C ALA A 167 -3.81 0.74 -1.40
N VAL A 168 -2.68 0.45 -0.74
CA VAL A 168 -2.62 0.31 0.73
C VAL A 168 -2.96 1.64 1.41
N MET A 169 -2.45 2.75 0.88
CA MET A 169 -2.57 4.07 1.49
C MET A 169 -3.90 4.78 1.21
N ILE A 170 -4.63 4.42 0.15
CA ILE A 170 -5.92 5.06 -0.19
C ILE A 170 -6.92 5.01 0.98
N PRO A 171 -7.27 3.85 1.56
CA PRO A 171 -8.24 3.81 2.65
C PRO A 171 -7.77 4.59 3.89
N LEU A 172 -6.47 4.54 4.21
CA LEU A 172 -5.88 5.27 5.33
C LEU A 172 -6.03 6.79 5.16
N GLY A 173 -5.74 7.30 3.96
CA GLY A 173 -5.97 8.70 3.61
C GLY A 173 -7.45 9.10 3.68
N GLN A 174 -8.37 8.23 3.23
CA GLN A 174 -9.81 8.50 3.36
C GLN A 174 -10.24 8.65 4.82
N TRP A 175 -9.70 7.83 5.72
CA TRP A 175 -9.98 7.94 7.15
C TRP A 175 -9.50 9.26 7.74
N VAL A 176 -8.25 9.64 7.48
CA VAL A 176 -7.67 10.90 7.98
C VAL A 176 -8.46 12.10 7.45
N GLY A 177 -8.68 12.15 6.12
CA GLY A 177 -9.44 13.24 5.49
C GLY A 177 -10.86 13.36 6.03
N TYR A 178 -11.54 12.23 6.25
CA TYR A 178 -12.91 12.21 6.78
C TYR A 178 -13.01 12.75 8.21
N TYR A 179 -12.05 12.42 9.07
CA TYR A 179 -12.04 12.91 10.45
C TYR A 179 -11.62 14.38 10.54
N LEU A 180 -10.72 14.82 9.67
CA LEU A 180 -10.38 16.24 9.53
C LEU A 180 -11.60 17.07 9.06
N ASP A 181 -12.33 16.59 8.05
CA ASP A 181 -13.53 17.26 7.50
C ASP A 181 -14.67 17.42 8.52
N GLN A 182 -14.69 16.60 9.57
CA GLN A 182 -15.80 16.56 10.54
C GLN A 182 -15.44 17.10 11.91
N ALA A 183 -14.17 17.44 12.12
CA ALA A 183 -13.78 18.12 13.33
C ALA A 183 -14.37 19.53 13.36
N ARG A 184 -14.98 19.90 14.49
CA ARG A 184 -15.55 21.25 14.68
C ARG A 184 -14.49 22.33 14.76
N ASP A 185 -13.32 21.99 15.31
CA ASP A 185 -12.16 22.87 15.44
C ASP A 185 -11.02 22.34 14.55
N PRO A 186 -10.76 22.99 13.40
CA PRO A 186 -9.71 22.58 12.47
C PRO A 186 -8.30 22.64 13.07
N VAL A 187 -8.02 23.59 13.98
CA VAL A 187 -6.68 23.77 14.55
C VAL A 187 -6.39 22.66 15.54
N ALA A 188 -7.35 22.31 16.40
CA ALA A 188 -7.24 21.18 17.28
C ALA A 188 -7.09 19.86 16.49
N ALA A 189 -7.87 19.68 15.43
CA ALA A 189 -7.79 18.49 14.58
C ALA A 189 -6.41 18.35 13.92
N TYR A 190 -5.88 19.43 13.35
CA TYR A 190 -4.56 19.44 12.75
C TYR A 190 -3.45 19.12 13.79
N SER A 191 -3.56 19.68 14.99
CA SER A 191 -2.62 19.41 16.08
C SER A 191 -2.63 17.93 16.48
N ILE A 192 -3.82 17.34 16.62
CA ILE A 192 -3.99 15.92 16.93
C ILE A 192 -3.49 15.02 15.79
N ASN A 193 -3.75 15.40 14.54
CA ASN A 193 -3.22 14.70 13.38
C ASN A 193 -1.68 14.68 13.40
N LEU A 194 -1.05 15.82 13.66
CA LEU A 194 0.40 15.92 13.76
C LEU A 194 0.96 15.11 14.93
N LEU A 195 0.33 15.17 16.11
CA LEU A 195 0.73 14.39 17.28
C LEU A 195 0.63 12.88 17.03
N GLY A 196 -0.46 12.42 16.43
CA GLY A 196 -0.65 11.01 16.05
C GLY A 196 0.43 10.55 15.08
N SER A 197 0.64 11.33 14.01
CA SER A 197 1.70 11.11 13.03
C SER A 197 3.08 10.99 13.66
N VAL A 198 3.50 11.97 14.46
CA VAL A 198 4.79 11.93 15.16
C VAL A 198 4.89 10.68 16.03
N ALA A 199 3.87 10.37 16.84
CA ALA A 199 3.88 9.15 17.65
C ALA A 199 4.05 7.88 16.80
N GLY A 200 3.44 7.81 15.62
CA GLY A 200 3.60 6.69 14.67
C GLY A 200 5.04 6.52 14.20
N ILE A 201 5.70 7.63 13.81
CA ILE A 201 7.13 7.63 13.43
C ILE A 201 7.98 7.14 14.60
N TRP A 202 7.76 7.67 15.81
CA TRP A 202 8.58 7.34 16.98
C TRP A 202 8.44 5.88 17.39
N VAL A 203 7.23 5.31 17.32
CA VAL A 203 7.01 3.88 17.58
C VAL A 203 7.74 3.04 16.55
N PHE A 204 7.63 3.35 15.26
CA PHE A 204 8.36 2.62 14.23
C PHE A 204 9.89 2.75 14.38
N ALA A 205 10.38 3.96 14.66
CA ALA A 205 11.78 4.22 14.93
C ALA A 205 12.29 3.43 16.15
N GLY A 206 11.49 3.33 17.22
CA GLY A 206 11.78 2.49 18.38
C GLY A 206 11.87 1.00 18.04
N MET A 207 10.96 0.48 17.21
CA MET A 207 11.04 -0.91 16.73
C MET A 207 12.28 -1.15 15.88
N ALA A 208 12.64 -0.19 15.02
CA ALA A 208 13.84 -0.25 14.21
C ALA A 208 15.12 -0.19 15.06
N PHE A 209 15.13 0.64 16.12
CA PHE A 209 16.22 0.73 17.09
C PHE A 209 16.41 -0.58 17.87
N LEU A 210 15.33 -1.31 18.13
CA LEU A 210 15.35 -2.63 18.77
C LEU A 210 15.65 -3.77 17.78
N TRP A 211 15.93 -3.46 16.51
CA TRP A 211 16.23 -4.45 15.47
C TRP A 211 15.13 -5.51 15.31
N LEU A 212 13.88 -5.14 15.58
CA LEU A 212 12.76 -6.07 15.44
C LEU A 212 12.62 -6.47 13.97
N PRO A 213 12.47 -7.77 13.67
CA PRO A 213 12.30 -8.22 12.31
C PRO A 213 10.89 -7.87 11.77
N PRO A 214 10.68 -7.93 10.44
CA PRO A 214 9.47 -7.39 9.80
C PRO A 214 8.15 -7.97 10.30
N GLU A 215 8.14 -9.19 10.83
CA GLU A 215 6.93 -9.87 11.32
C GLU A 215 6.27 -9.08 12.46
N TYR A 216 7.06 -8.45 13.33
CA TYR A 216 6.55 -7.59 14.40
C TYR A 216 5.94 -6.31 13.83
N TRP A 217 6.55 -5.76 12.79
CA TRP A 217 6.07 -4.52 12.18
C TRP A 217 4.72 -4.75 11.49
N PHE A 218 4.59 -5.84 10.73
CA PHE A 218 3.35 -6.25 10.11
C PHE A 218 2.31 -6.70 11.15
N GLY A 219 2.71 -7.34 12.24
CA GLY A 219 1.81 -7.68 13.35
C GLY A 219 1.13 -6.45 13.95
N VAL A 220 1.90 -5.37 14.17
CA VAL A 220 1.36 -4.08 14.62
C VAL A 220 0.49 -3.45 13.54
N THR A 221 0.88 -3.50 12.26
CA THR A 221 0.03 -3.03 11.15
C THR A 221 -1.33 -3.72 11.15
N CYS A 222 -1.36 -5.06 11.26
CA CYS A 222 -2.60 -5.82 11.35
C CYS A 222 -3.44 -5.40 12.57
N LEU A 223 -2.81 -5.24 13.73
CA LEU A 223 -3.50 -4.77 14.95
C LEU A 223 -4.11 -3.37 14.73
N LEU A 224 -3.36 -2.43 14.18
CA LEU A 224 -3.82 -1.06 13.93
C LEU A 224 -4.98 -1.03 12.94
N LEU A 225 -4.89 -1.80 11.84
CA LEU A 225 -5.98 -1.93 10.88
C LEU A 225 -7.25 -2.53 11.51
N LEU A 226 -7.13 -3.46 12.46
CA LEU A 226 -8.27 -4.02 13.19
C LEU A 226 -8.88 -3.03 14.20
N VAL A 227 -8.04 -2.19 14.82
CA VAL A 227 -8.48 -1.14 15.75
C VAL A 227 -9.18 0.01 15.02
N ILE A 228 -8.75 0.33 13.80
CA ILE A 228 -9.45 1.27 12.90
C ILE A 228 -10.75 0.61 12.44
N ARG A 229 -11.76 0.67 13.29
CA ARG A 229 -13.08 0.15 12.97
C ARG A 229 -13.81 1.11 12.05
N PRO A 230 -14.36 0.64 10.92
CA PRO A 230 -15.29 1.45 10.18
C PRO A 230 -16.56 1.71 11.01
N PRO A 231 -17.12 2.94 11.01
CA PRO A 231 -18.39 3.26 11.66
C PRO A 231 -19.58 2.41 11.18
N SER A 232 -19.42 1.62 10.12
CA SER A 232 -20.50 0.95 9.39
C SER A 232 -20.56 -0.57 9.51
N LEU A 233 -19.67 -1.24 10.25
CA LEU A 233 -19.82 -2.68 10.54
C LEU A 233 -20.60 -2.94 11.83
N ARG A 234 -21.80 -2.34 11.94
CA ARG A 234 -22.87 -3.09 12.59
C ARG A 234 -23.40 -4.01 11.51
N PHE A 235 -23.03 -5.29 11.59
CA PHE A 235 -23.76 -6.34 10.89
C PHE A 235 -25.23 -6.15 11.24
N GLY A 236 -25.99 -5.56 10.31
CA GLY A 236 -27.42 -5.74 10.27
C GLY A 236 -27.61 -7.22 10.00
N VAL A 237 -27.65 -8.02 11.07
CA VAL A 237 -28.34 -9.29 11.03
C VAL A 237 -29.78 -8.90 10.75
N ALA A 238 -30.14 -8.89 9.47
CA ALA A 238 -31.53 -8.88 9.05
C ALA A 238 -32.10 -10.22 9.55
N ALA A 239 -32.75 -10.15 10.70
CA ALA A 239 -33.76 -11.11 11.11
C ALA A 239 -35.06 -10.83 10.34
#